data_AF-A0A1G3A5C9-F1
#
_entry.id   AF-A0A1G3A5C9-F1
#
_cell.length_a   1.000
_cell.length_b   1.000
_cell.length_c   1.000
_cell.angle_alpha   90.00
_cell.angle_beta   90.00
_cell.angle_gamma   90.00
#
_symmetry.space_group_name_H-M   'P 1'
#
loop_
_entity.id
_entity.type
_entity.pdbx_description
1 polymer ?
#
loop_
_entity_poly.entity_id
_entity_poly.type
_entity_poly.pdbx_seq_one_letter_code
_entity_poly.pdbx_strand_id
1 'polypeptide(L)'
;MDRVIYSFHMYRPHSFTHQGVHDNQTGIAYPGEIGGEFWDKERLREEMLAAIEFQKEFNVQIYVGEFSVVRWAPGDSGYCFLRDVIDLFEAYGWDWSYHAFREWDGWSVEHGPDRNDHSPTKTPGKRMELLLSWFVKNQRR
;
A
#
# COMPACT_ATOMS: atom_id res chain seq x y z
N MET A 1 0.04 -23.88 18.44
CA MET A 1 0.08 -23.81 16.95
C MET A 1 1.32 -23.00 16.68
N ASP A 2 2.45 -23.69 16.56
CA ASP A 2 3.74 -23.02 16.67
C ASP A 2 4.35 -23.05 15.28
N ARG A 3 4.74 -21.87 14.76
CA ARG A 3 5.34 -21.63 13.43
C ARG A 3 4.36 -21.46 12.26
N VAL A 4 3.21 -20.82 12.48
CA VAL A 4 2.35 -20.32 11.40
C VAL A 4 2.28 -18.81 11.48
N ILE A 5 2.48 -18.14 10.34
CA ILE A 5 2.23 -16.70 10.16
C ILE A 5 1.08 -16.59 9.16
N TYR A 6 0.08 -15.78 9.49
CA TYR A 6 -1.06 -15.52 8.61
C TYR A 6 -0.77 -14.30 7.77
N SER A 7 -1.12 -14.37 6.48
CA SER A 7 -0.83 -13.30 5.54
C SER A 7 -2.06 -12.88 4.76
N PHE A 8 -2.16 -11.59 4.49
CA PHE A 8 -3.14 -11.02 3.56
C PHE A 8 -2.47 -9.97 2.66
N HIS A 9 -3.14 -9.61 1.56
CA HIS A 9 -2.70 -8.55 0.64
C HIS A 9 -3.65 -7.35 0.74
N MET A 10 -3.11 -6.13 0.71
CA MET A 10 -3.89 -4.89 0.84
C MET A 10 -3.89 -4.09 -0.46
N TYR A 11 -4.98 -4.24 -1.22
CA TYR A 11 -5.24 -3.49 -2.46
C TYR A 11 -6.62 -2.83 -2.47
N ARG A 12 -7.23 -2.61 -1.30
CA ARG A 12 -8.53 -1.95 -1.19
C ARG A 12 -8.38 -0.42 -1.15
N PRO A 13 -9.20 0.37 -1.88
CA PRO A 13 -10.15 -0.08 -2.90
C PRO A 13 -9.43 -0.48 -4.19
N HIS A 14 -9.84 -1.60 -4.79
CA HIS A 14 -9.17 -2.14 -5.98
C HIS A 14 -9.25 -1.19 -7.18
N SER A 15 -10.38 -0.48 -7.34
CA SER A 15 -10.55 0.53 -8.39
C SER A 15 -9.50 1.63 -8.32
N PHE A 16 -9.08 2.03 -7.12
CA PHE A 16 -8.03 3.03 -6.92
C PHE A 16 -6.63 2.45 -7.11
N THR A 17 -6.33 1.33 -6.44
CA THR A 17 -4.97 0.76 -6.43
C THR A 17 -4.54 0.22 -7.80
N HIS A 18 -5.52 -0.12 -8.66
CA HIS A 18 -5.36 -0.65 -10.01
C HIS A 18 -5.99 0.23 -11.11
N GLN A 19 -6.23 1.52 -10.84
CA GLN A 19 -6.78 2.43 -11.85
C GLN A 19 -5.90 2.44 -13.11
N GLY A 20 -6.47 2.38 -14.31
CA GLY A 20 -5.70 2.34 -15.58
C GLY A 20 -4.97 1.02 -15.89
N VAL A 21 -5.05 0.00 -15.04
CA VAL A 21 -4.66 -1.38 -15.40
C VAL A 21 -5.78 -2.00 -16.25
N HIS A 22 -5.49 -2.65 -17.38
CA HIS A 22 -6.49 -3.30 -18.26
C HIS A 22 -7.72 -2.42 -18.57
N ASP A 23 -7.50 -1.15 -18.92
CA ASP A 23 -8.55 -0.16 -19.26
C ASP A 23 -9.52 0.21 -18.11
N ASN A 24 -9.15 -0.08 -16.86
CA ASN A 24 -9.86 0.42 -15.69
C ASN A 24 -9.93 1.95 -15.66
N GLN A 25 -11.02 2.48 -15.08
CA GLN A 25 -11.20 3.91 -14.85
C GLN A 25 -9.96 4.55 -14.18
N THR A 26 -9.63 5.78 -14.59
CA THR A 26 -8.52 6.58 -14.05
C THR A 26 -9.03 7.86 -13.38
N GLY A 27 -8.14 8.56 -12.69
CA GLY A 27 -8.46 9.83 -12.03
C GLY A 27 -9.10 9.66 -10.65
N ILE A 28 -9.03 8.45 -10.07
CA ILE A 28 -9.55 8.17 -8.73
C ILE A 28 -8.53 8.67 -7.71
N ALA A 29 -8.92 9.62 -6.87
CA ALA A 29 -8.08 10.19 -5.83
C ALA A 29 -8.33 9.52 -4.46
N TYR A 30 -7.29 9.49 -3.66
CA TYR A 30 -7.31 9.08 -2.25
C TYR A 30 -6.52 10.12 -1.41
N PRO A 31 -6.98 10.49 -0.20
CA PRO A 31 -8.34 10.26 0.31
C PRO A 31 -9.41 10.90 -0.58
N GLY A 32 -10.61 10.36 -0.61
CA GLY A 32 -11.69 10.87 -1.47
C GLY A 32 -12.86 9.91 -1.66
N GLU A 33 -13.89 10.35 -2.39
CA GLU A 33 -15.01 9.47 -2.76
C GLU A 33 -14.60 8.46 -3.84
N ILE A 34 -14.85 7.18 -3.58
CA ILE A 34 -14.56 6.06 -4.47
C ILE A 34 -15.72 5.08 -4.39
N GLY A 35 -16.48 4.94 -5.48
CA GLY A 35 -17.61 4.01 -5.54
C GLY A 35 -18.78 4.36 -4.62
N GLY A 36 -18.98 5.64 -4.29
CA GLY A 36 -20.07 6.10 -3.41
C GLY A 36 -19.76 6.05 -1.91
N GLU A 37 -18.53 5.66 -1.54
CA GLU A 37 -18.03 5.70 -0.17
C GLU A 37 -16.84 6.67 -0.09
N PHE A 38 -16.69 7.35 1.05
CA PHE A 38 -15.50 8.16 1.31
C PHE A 38 -14.37 7.29 1.86
N TRP A 39 -13.24 7.28 1.17
CA TRP A 39 -12.05 6.52 1.54
C TRP A 39 -11.02 7.42 2.18
N ASP A 40 -10.70 7.11 3.44
CA ASP A 40 -9.62 7.69 4.22
C ASP A 40 -8.95 6.60 5.08
N LYS A 41 -8.06 7.02 5.99
CA LYS A 41 -7.33 6.11 6.86
C LYS A 41 -8.25 5.27 7.75
N GLU A 42 -9.40 5.80 8.17
CA GLU A 42 -10.32 5.04 9.02
C GLU A 42 -11.10 4.02 8.20
N ARG A 43 -11.54 4.37 6.98
CA ARG A 43 -12.11 3.38 6.05
C ARG A 43 -11.12 2.25 5.74
N LEU A 44 -9.83 2.56 5.58
CA LEU A 44 -8.78 1.54 5.42
C LEU A 44 -8.66 0.64 6.66
N ARG A 45 -8.79 1.18 7.87
CA ARG A 45 -8.79 0.39 9.11
C ARG A 45 -9.98 -0.57 9.14
N GLU A 46 -11.18 -0.09 8.79
CA GLU A 46 -12.39 -0.91 8.72
C GLU A 46 -12.23 -2.07 7.73
N GLU A 47 -11.63 -1.85 6.56
CA GLU A 47 -11.33 -2.91 5.59
C GLU A 47 -10.42 -4.01 6.16
N MET A 48 -9.61 -3.69 7.16
CA MET A 48 -8.69 -4.61 7.83
C MET A 48 -9.26 -5.18 9.14
N LEU A 49 -10.51 -4.85 9.50
CA LEU A 49 -11.11 -5.23 10.78
C LEU A 49 -11.07 -6.75 11.00
N ALA A 50 -11.37 -7.53 9.97
CA ALA A 50 -11.32 -8.99 10.06
C ALA A 50 -9.92 -9.52 10.43
N ALA A 51 -8.84 -8.92 9.91
CA ALA A 51 -7.47 -9.30 10.26
C ALA A 51 -7.11 -8.86 11.69
N ILE A 52 -7.56 -7.67 12.10
CA ILE A 52 -7.35 -7.13 13.46
C ILE A 52 -8.05 -8.01 14.50
N GLU A 53 -9.32 -8.35 14.26
CA GLU A 53 -10.10 -9.22 15.15
C GLU A 53 -9.52 -10.62 15.21
N PHE A 54 -9.10 -11.17 14.07
CA PHE A 54 -8.43 -12.46 14.01
C PHE A 54 -7.11 -12.48 14.79
N GLN A 55 -6.27 -11.46 14.62
CA GLN A 55 -5.03 -11.31 15.39
C GLN A 55 -5.32 -11.31 16.90
N LYS A 56 -6.34 -10.56 17.33
CA LYS A 56 -6.71 -10.41 18.74
C LYS A 56 -7.28 -11.69 19.33
N GLU A 57 -8.20 -12.35 18.62
CA GLU A 57 -8.89 -13.55 19.11
C GLU A 57 -7.93 -14.74 19.25
N PHE A 58 -7.06 -14.93 18.25
CA PHE A 58 -6.17 -16.10 18.22
C PHE A 58 -4.76 -15.82 18.75
N ASN A 59 -4.44 -14.57 19.07
CA ASN A 59 -3.11 -14.13 19.51
C ASN A 59 -1.99 -14.62 18.58
N VAL A 60 -2.16 -14.36 17.28
CA VAL A 60 -1.28 -14.83 16.20
C VAL A 60 -0.49 -13.69 15.56
N GLN A 61 0.64 -14.02 14.91
CA GLN A 61 1.37 -13.06 14.08
C GLN A 61 0.70 -12.89 12.72
N ILE A 62 0.55 -11.64 12.30
CA ILE A 62 0.09 -11.26 10.96
C ILE A 62 1.26 -10.66 10.17
N TYR A 63 1.28 -10.94 8.88
CA TYR A 63 2.19 -10.37 7.89
C TYR A 63 1.41 -9.83 6.70
N VAL A 64 1.74 -8.64 6.20
CA VAL A 64 1.13 -8.10 4.98
C VAL A 64 2.00 -8.46 3.80
N GLY A 65 1.58 -9.47 3.04
CA GLY A 65 2.37 -10.05 1.95
C GLY A 65 2.59 -9.08 0.78
N GLU A 66 1.58 -8.31 0.44
CA GLU A 66 1.63 -7.35 -0.66
C GLU A 66 0.72 -6.15 -0.40
N PHE A 67 1.17 -4.97 -0.81
CA PHE A 67 0.34 -3.77 -0.94
C PHE A 67 0.99 -2.80 -1.93
N SER A 68 0.16 -2.07 -2.68
CA SER A 68 0.62 -1.00 -3.56
C SER A 68 -0.52 -0.15 -4.11
N VAL A 69 -0.12 0.82 -4.94
CA VAL A 69 -0.98 1.67 -5.75
C VAL A 69 -0.22 2.08 -7.01
N VAL A 70 -0.90 2.06 -8.15
CA VAL A 70 -0.32 2.48 -9.43
C VAL A 70 0.31 3.87 -9.37
N ARG A 71 1.44 4.04 -10.07
CA ARG A 71 2.25 5.28 -10.02
C ARG A 71 1.59 6.52 -10.61
N TRP A 72 0.60 6.34 -11.49
CA TRP A 72 -0.16 7.42 -12.12
C TRP A 72 -1.46 7.77 -11.37
N ALA A 73 -1.63 7.30 -10.13
CA ALA A 73 -2.68 7.82 -9.27
C ALA A 73 -2.55 9.35 -9.16
N PRO A 74 -3.65 10.12 -9.21
CA PRO A 74 -3.61 11.57 -9.33
C PRO A 74 -2.97 12.25 -8.12
N GLY A 75 -2.21 13.31 -8.37
CA GLY A 75 -1.58 14.13 -7.32
C GLY A 75 -0.73 13.31 -6.36
N ASP A 76 -0.90 13.56 -5.05
CA ASP A 76 -0.21 12.84 -3.98
C ASP A 76 -0.97 11.59 -3.51
N SER A 77 -2.04 11.17 -4.20
CA SER A 77 -2.92 10.10 -3.70
C SER A 77 -2.21 8.79 -3.43
N GLY A 78 -1.30 8.39 -4.32
CA GLY A 78 -0.49 7.19 -4.10
C GLY A 78 0.40 7.28 -2.86
N TYR A 79 0.97 8.46 -2.58
CA TYR A 79 1.76 8.70 -1.37
C TYR A 79 0.88 8.64 -0.11
N CYS A 80 -0.26 9.33 -0.12
CA CYS A 80 -1.18 9.36 1.03
C CYS A 80 -1.67 7.95 1.39
N PHE A 81 -2.04 7.14 0.39
CA PHE A 81 -2.46 5.76 0.60
C PHE A 81 -1.36 4.92 1.24
N LEU A 82 -0.15 4.94 0.67
CA LEU A 82 0.99 4.18 1.20
C LEU A 82 1.33 4.59 2.62
N ARG A 83 1.30 5.90 2.93
CA ARG A 83 1.53 6.41 4.29
C ARG A 83 0.50 5.83 5.25
N ASP A 84 -0.78 5.90 4.89
CA ASP A 84 -1.86 5.51 5.79
C ASP A 84 -1.91 4.00 6.03
N VAL A 85 -1.69 3.17 5.01
CA VAL A 85 -1.64 1.70 5.20
C VAL A 85 -0.41 1.27 6.01
N ILE A 86 0.78 1.84 5.74
CA ILE A 86 1.98 1.52 6.52
C ILE A 86 1.81 1.96 7.98
N ASP A 87 1.30 3.17 8.22
CA ASP A 87 1.02 3.62 9.58
C ASP A 87 0.08 2.66 10.34
N LEU A 88 -0.91 2.08 9.65
CA LEU A 88 -1.82 1.10 10.23
C LEU A 88 -1.11 -0.23 10.50
N PHE A 89 -0.33 -0.75 9.55
CA PHE A 89 0.44 -1.98 9.72
C PHE A 89 1.37 -1.87 10.94
N GLU A 90 2.10 -0.77 11.04
CA GLU A 90 3.00 -0.47 12.15
C GLU A 90 2.25 -0.34 13.49
N ALA A 91 1.08 0.31 13.50
CA ALA A 91 0.25 0.44 14.69
C ALA A 91 -0.28 -0.90 15.22
N TYR A 92 -0.49 -1.88 14.34
CA TYR A 92 -0.91 -3.24 14.71
C TYR A 92 0.26 -4.24 14.85
N GLY A 93 1.50 -3.78 14.68
CA GLY A 93 2.71 -4.60 14.82
C GLY A 93 2.85 -5.66 13.72
N TRP A 94 2.38 -5.36 12.51
CA TRP A 94 2.47 -6.27 11.36
C TRP A 94 3.72 -5.95 10.55
N ASP A 95 4.49 -6.99 10.25
CA ASP A 95 5.53 -6.92 9.21
C ASP A 95 4.88 -6.83 7.83
N TRP A 96 5.57 -6.28 6.84
CA TRP A 96 4.99 -6.04 5.51
C TRP A 96 6.01 -6.09 4.37
N SER A 97 5.55 -6.39 3.16
CA SER A 97 6.33 -6.27 1.92
C SER A 97 5.64 -5.38 0.90
N TYR A 98 6.37 -4.38 0.40
CA TYR A 98 5.91 -3.49 -0.65
C TYR A 98 5.93 -4.20 -2.01
N HIS A 99 4.83 -4.13 -2.75
CA HIS A 99 4.76 -4.52 -4.15
C HIS A 99 4.88 -3.25 -5.02
N ALA A 100 5.75 -3.12 -6.01
CA ALA A 100 6.82 -4.04 -6.39
C ALA A 100 8.13 -3.29 -6.49
N PHE A 101 9.21 -3.99 -6.16
CA PHE A 101 10.57 -3.56 -6.44
C PHE A 101 11.09 -4.30 -7.67
N ARG A 102 11.28 -3.58 -8.78
CA ARG A 102 11.84 -4.09 -10.05
C ARG A 102 11.11 -5.29 -10.68
N GLU A 103 9.80 -5.34 -10.53
CA GLU A 103 8.93 -6.21 -11.30
C GLU A 103 8.27 -5.41 -12.42
N TRP A 104 6.97 -5.08 -12.30
CA TRP A 104 6.28 -4.21 -13.24
C TRP A 104 6.42 -2.74 -12.85
N ASP A 105 6.65 -1.86 -13.84
CA ASP A 105 6.90 -0.45 -13.61
C ASP A 105 5.68 0.30 -13.06
N GLY A 106 4.45 -0.18 -13.31
CA GLY A 106 3.22 0.45 -12.83
C GLY A 106 3.10 0.56 -11.31
N TRP A 107 3.64 -0.40 -10.56
CA TRP A 107 3.72 -0.39 -9.09
C TRP A 107 5.11 -0.09 -8.56
N SER A 108 6.04 0.37 -9.41
CA SER A 108 7.40 0.66 -8.97
C SER A 108 7.48 2.02 -8.28
N VAL A 109 8.20 2.08 -7.16
CA VAL A 109 8.63 3.35 -6.53
C VAL A 109 9.84 3.99 -7.21
N GLU A 110 10.51 3.28 -8.11
CA GLU A 110 11.65 3.80 -8.88
C GLU A 110 11.21 4.60 -10.12
N HIS A 111 9.91 4.68 -10.42
CA HIS A 111 9.35 5.34 -11.60
C HIS A 111 8.45 6.53 -11.24
N GLY A 112 8.45 7.54 -12.11
CA GLY A 112 7.62 8.76 -11.98
C GLY A 112 6.13 8.50 -12.26
N PRO A 113 5.27 9.54 -12.25
CA PRO A 113 3.84 9.35 -12.47
C PRO A 113 3.43 9.23 -13.95
N ASP A 114 4.29 9.58 -14.91
CA ASP A 114 3.96 9.48 -16.34
C ASP A 114 3.92 8.01 -16.80
N ARG A 115 2.71 7.51 -17.07
CA ARG A 115 2.45 6.13 -17.52
C ARG A 115 3.23 5.75 -18.79
N ASN A 116 3.59 6.71 -19.63
CA ASN A 116 4.32 6.45 -20.88
C ASN A 116 5.85 6.47 -20.71
N ASP A 117 6.35 6.97 -19.58
CA ASP A 117 7.78 6.93 -19.26
C ASP A 117 8.10 5.68 -18.43
N HIS A 118 8.77 4.71 -19.07
CA HIS A 118 9.20 3.46 -18.44
C HIS A 118 10.63 3.53 -17.88
N SER A 119 11.21 4.73 -17.82
CA SER A 119 12.55 4.93 -17.28
C SER A 119 12.49 5.16 -15.76
N PRO A 120 13.43 4.61 -14.98
CA PRO A 120 13.56 4.97 -13.57
C PRO A 120 13.92 6.45 -13.39
N THR A 121 13.43 7.05 -12.30
CA THR A 121 13.80 8.42 -11.93
C THR A 121 15.24 8.49 -11.43
N LYS A 122 15.92 9.61 -11.71
CA LYS A 122 17.31 9.83 -11.25
C LYS A 122 17.42 9.99 -9.74
N THR A 123 16.37 10.49 -9.10
CA THR A 123 16.27 10.69 -7.66
C THR A 123 15.01 10.01 -7.14
N PRO A 124 15.03 9.50 -5.90
CA PRO A 124 13.83 8.96 -5.25
C PRO A 124 12.67 9.97 -5.28
N GLY A 125 11.47 9.49 -5.60
CA GLY A 125 10.24 10.27 -5.43
C GLY A 125 9.64 10.05 -4.03
N LYS A 126 8.61 10.84 -3.68
CA LYS A 126 7.95 10.81 -2.35
C LYS A 126 7.56 9.40 -1.87
N ARG A 127 7.08 8.52 -2.77
CA ARG A 127 6.71 7.13 -2.43
C ARG A 127 7.93 6.30 -2.03
N MET A 128 9.05 6.45 -2.74
CA MET A 128 10.30 5.77 -2.40
C MET A 128 10.87 6.31 -1.09
N GLU A 129 10.87 7.64 -0.92
CA GLU A 129 11.34 8.29 0.31
C GLU A 129 10.53 7.84 1.55
N LEU A 130 9.21 7.70 1.40
CA LEU A 130 8.34 7.14 2.44
C LEU A 130 8.79 5.73 2.86
N LEU A 131 8.96 4.82 1.91
CA LEU A 131 9.38 3.44 2.20
C LEU A 131 10.75 3.42 2.88
N LEU A 132 11.71 4.18 2.34
CA LEU A 132 13.05 4.30 2.92
C LEU A 132 13.00 4.83 4.36
N SER A 133 12.12 5.79 4.66
CA SER A 133 11.96 6.35 6.01
C SER A 133 11.47 5.35 7.05
N TRP A 134 10.74 4.31 6.62
CA TRP A 134 10.35 3.18 7.47
C TRP A 134 11.43 2.13 7.56
N PHE A 135 12.08 1.79 6.44
CA PHE A 135 13.15 0.79 6.41
C PHE A 135 14.33 1.15 7.32
N VAL A 136 14.68 2.44 7.45
CA VAL A 136 15.74 2.88 8.38
C VAL A 136 15.40 2.66 9.86
N LYS A 137 14.12 2.45 10.21
CA LYS A 137 13.70 2.15 11.58
C LYS A 137 13.90 0.68 11.95
N ASN A 138 14.15 -0.19 10.98
CA ASN A 138 14.42 -1.61 11.23
C ASN A 138 15.76 -1.79 11.93
N GLN A 139 15.69 -2.09 13.23
CA GLN A 139 16.87 -2.40 14.04
C GLN A 139 17.09 -3.92 14.05
N ARG A 140 18.35 -4.35 13.89
CA ARG A 140 18.71 -5.75 14.18
C ARG A 140 18.52 -5.98 15.67
N ARG A 141 17.62 -6.88 16.02
CA ARG A 141 17.46 -7.40 17.38
C ARG A 141 18.41 -8.56 17.62
#